data_AF-A0A3D9HRV8-F1
#
_entry.id   AF-A0A3D9HRV8-F1
#
_cell.length_a   1.000
_cell.length_b   1.000
_cell.length_c   1.000
_cell.angle_alpha   90.00
_cell.angle_beta   90.00
_cell.angle_gamma   90.00
#
_symmetry.space_group_name_H-M   'P 1'
#
loop_
_entity.id
_entity.type
_entity.pdbx_description
1 polymer ?
#
loop_
_entity_poly.entity_id
_entity_poly.type
_entity_poly.pdbx_seq_one_letter_code
_entity_poly.pdbx_strand_id
1 'polypeptide(L)'
;MEIVITQGDRIVSGPRPVSHGQRLELPGGNVVSGLPKLPFEYHGQQDAQAYMIRRVIRKTPPYDRRTQRPGGLSIQISGEICEITQTAADRPVEEIRAELTKTVKAIAQAKILAIIPIWKQINLTARAAQLAMKGSLSPEEQAEWDAGEAIWNRVAPIRAASDLIEAEIAAANIPQMRDIVLESDHRWPQ
;
A
#
# COMPACT_ATOMS: atom_id res chain seq x y z
N MET A 1 13.39 -23.40 -27.46
CA MET A 1 13.47 -24.08 -26.15
C MET A 1 13.00 -23.07 -25.12
N GLU A 2 11.83 -23.30 -24.54
CA GLU A 2 10.98 -22.23 -24.00
C GLU A 2 11.17 -22.07 -22.49
N ILE A 3 11.84 -20.99 -22.09
CA ILE A 3 11.72 -20.46 -20.73
C ILE A 3 10.47 -19.57 -20.75
N VAL A 4 9.37 -20.11 -20.24
CA VAL A 4 8.12 -19.37 -20.06
C VAL A 4 8.18 -18.66 -18.72
N ILE A 5 8.31 -17.34 -18.71
CA ILE A 5 8.11 -16.50 -17.52
C ILE A 5 6.79 -15.74 -17.74
N THR A 6 5.74 -16.15 -17.03
CA THR A 6 4.39 -15.55 -17.09
C THR A 6 4.24 -14.38 -16.11
N GLN A 7 3.51 -13.34 -16.53
CA GLN A 7 2.89 -12.31 -15.69
C GLN A 7 1.37 -12.39 -15.87
N GLY A 8 0.61 -12.62 -14.79
CA GLY A 8 -0.85 -12.74 -14.82
C GLY A 8 -1.36 -14.13 -15.24
N ASP A 9 -2.51 -14.54 -14.72
CA ASP A 9 -3.06 -15.92 -14.66
C ASP A 9 -3.45 -16.59 -15.99
N ARG A 10 -2.69 -16.41 -17.08
CA ARG A 10 -2.88 -17.17 -18.32
C ARG A 10 -1.58 -17.79 -18.83
N ILE A 11 -1.57 -19.12 -18.87
CA ILE A 11 -0.57 -19.94 -19.56
C ILE A 11 -0.99 -20.01 -21.04
N VAL A 12 -0.16 -19.51 -21.95
CA VAL A 12 -0.26 -19.84 -23.37
C VAL A 12 0.89 -20.80 -23.69
N SER A 13 0.57 -22.05 -23.97
CA SER A 13 1.55 -23.04 -24.42
C SER A 13 1.65 -23.04 -25.94
N GLY A 14 2.84 -22.85 -26.50
CA GLY A 14 3.08 -23.07 -27.93
C GLY A 14 4.55 -22.87 -28.30
N PRO A 15 5.17 -23.78 -29.07
CA PRO A 15 6.62 -23.78 -29.29
C PRO A 15 7.05 -22.57 -30.14
N ARG A 16 7.86 -21.68 -29.58
CA ARG A 16 8.68 -20.73 -30.37
C ARG A 16 10.18 -20.87 -30.07
N PRO A 17 11.04 -20.88 -31.09
CA PRO A 17 12.48 -20.76 -30.92
C PRO A 17 12.85 -19.31 -30.57
N VAL A 18 13.77 -19.13 -29.61
CA VAL A 18 14.35 -17.83 -29.25
C VAL A 18 15.83 -17.89 -29.63
N SER A 19 16.28 -16.94 -30.45
CA SER A 19 17.68 -16.89 -30.93
C SER A 19 18.56 -16.11 -29.96
N HIS A 20 19.87 -16.43 -29.96
CA HIS A 20 20.88 -15.78 -29.13
C HIS A 20 20.89 -14.25 -29.36
N GLY A 21 20.80 -13.46 -28.28
CA GLY A 21 20.83 -11.99 -28.32
C GLY A 21 19.48 -11.26 -28.18
N GLN A 22 18.36 -11.98 -28.01
CA GLN A 22 17.07 -11.32 -27.79
C GLN A 22 16.93 -10.78 -26.35
N ARG A 23 16.85 -9.45 -26.24
CA ARG A 23 16.57 -8.71 -25.00
C ARG A 23 15.07 -8.85 -24.68
N LEU A 24 14.74 -9.53 -23.59
CA LEU A 24 13.37 -9.60 -23.07
C LEU A 24 13.13 -8.36 -22.20
N GLU A 25 12.43 -7.36 -22.76
CA GLU A 25 11.92 -6.23 -21.99
C GLU A 25 10.56 -6.61 -21.39
N LEU A 26 10.47 -6.59 -20.06
CA LEU A 26 9.21 -6.79 -19.34
C LEU A 26 8.43 -5.45 -19.29
N PRO A 27 7.09 -5.46 -19.39
CA PRO A 27 6.30 -4.25 -19.24
C PRO A 27 6.37 -3.77 -17.79
N GLY A 28 7.10 -2.66 -17.58
CA GLY A 28 7.42 -2.11 -16.26
C GLY A 28 8.80 -1.45 -16.16
N GLY A 29 9.61 -1.46 -17.23
CA GLY A 29 10.82 -0.62 -17.33
C GLY A 29 12.05 -1.10 -16.56
N ASN A 30 11.95 -2.18 -15.77
CA ASN A 30 13.12 -2.79 -15.15
C ASN A 30 13.79 -3.75 -16.13
N VAL A 31 14.78 -3.23 -16.87
CA VAL A 31 15.73 -4.04 -17.62
C VAL A 31 16.55 -4.84 -16.60
N VAL A 32 16.36 -6.15 -16.54
CA VAL A 32 17.33 -7.04 -15.86
C VAL A 32 18.54 -7.19 -16.77
N SER A 33 19.35 -6.13 -16.92
CA SER A 33 20.69 -6.24 -17.51
C SER A 33 21.63 -6.64 -16.40
N GLY A 34 21.69 -7.94 -16.15
CA GLY A 34 22.44 -8.47 -15.01
C GLY A 34 22.33 -9.98 -14.83
N LEU A 35 21.85 -10.74 -15.83
CA LEU A 35 22.45 -12.06 -15.96
C LEU A 35 23.94 -11.79 -16.11
N PRO A 36 24.82 -12.35 -15.24
CA PRO A 36 26.24 -12.23 -15.49
C PRO A 36 26.42 -12.61 -16.96
N LYS A 37 27.14 -11.78 -17.73
CA LYS A 37 27.86 -12.32 -18.87
C LYS A 37 28.70 -13.40 -18.23
N LEU A 38 28.18 -14.62 -18.29
CA LEU A 38 28.94 -15.80 -17.97
C LEU A 38 30.25 -15.60 -18.76
N PRO A 39 31.43 -15.71 -18.12
CA PRO A 39 32.71 -15.38 -18.75
C PRO A 39 33.11 -16.43 -19.78
N PHE A 40 32.16 -16.88 -20.59
CA PHE A 40 32.33 -17.82 -21.66
C PHE A 40 32.08 -17.01 -22.92
N GLU A 41 33.12 -16.39 -23.46
CA GLU A 41 33.14 -16.12 -24.89
C GLU A 41 33.01 -17.47 -25.58
N TYR A 42 31.82 -17.73 -26.11
CA TYR A 42 31.48 -19.02 -26.69
C TYR A 42 32.04 -19.04 -28.12
N HIS A 43 33.26 -19.54 -28.25
CA HIS A 43 33.89 -19.87 -29.52
C HIS A 43 33.91 -21.38 -29.68
N GLY A 44 32.92 -21.92 -30.41
CA GLY A 44 32.93 -23.30 -30.85
C GLY A 44 31.58 -24.01 -30.67
N GLN A 45 31.13 -24.65 -31.76
CA GLN A 45 30.01 -25.60 -31.76
C GLN A 45 30.32 -26.80 -30.85
N GLN A 46 29.96 -26.77 -29.56
CA GLN A 46 29.88 -27.98 -28.72
C GLN A 46 28.76 -27.86 -27.67
N ASP A 47 27.64 -28.54 -27.95
CA ASP A 47 26.62 -29.02 -27.02
C ASP A 47 25.99 -27.99 -26.08
N ALA A 48 24.94 -27.31 -26.57
CA ALA A 48 23.92 -26.75 -25.71
C ALA A 48 23.18 -27.91 -25.00
N GLN A 49 23.70 -28.35 -23.85
CA GLN A 49 22.99 -29.32 -23.01
C GLN A 49 21.66 -28.71 -22.58
N ALA A 50 20.57 -29.26 -23.12
CA ALA A 50 19.23 -28.89 -22.74
C ALA A 50 18.95 -29.43 -21.32
N TYR A 51 19.02 -28.56 -20.31
CA TYR A 51 18.57 -28.91 -18.97
C TYR A 51 17.04 -29.03 -18.98
N MET A 52 16.52 -30.26 -18.83
CA MET A 52 15.09 -30.48 -18.58
C MET A 52 14.79 -30.16 -17.11
N ILE A 53 14.13 -29.03 -16.87
CA ILE A 53 13.64 -28.70 -15.53
C ILE A 53 12.46 -29.63 -15.21
N ARG A 54 12.63 -30.53 -14.24
CA ARG A 54 11.56 -31.43 -13.77
C ARG A 54 10.79 -30.89 -12.59
N ARG A 55 11.36 -29.95 -11.84
CA ARG A 55 10.76 -29.42 -10.61
C ARG A 55 11.00 -27.93 -10.44
N VAL A 56 9.94 -27.20 -10.10
CA VAL A 56 10.01 -25.78 -9.73
C VAL A 56 9.67 -25.63 -8.25
N ILE A 57 10.56 -25.00 -7.49
CA ILE A 57 10.37 -24.68 -6.07
C ILE A 57 10.22 -23.17 -5.96
N ARG A 58 9.15 -22.71 -5.29
CA ARG A 58 8.96 -21.28 -4.99
C ARG A 58 9.18 -21.04 -3.51
N LYS A 59 10.08 -20.14 -3.18
CA LYS A 59 10.31 -19.68 -1.81
C LYS A 59 9.93 -18.20 -1.72
N THR A 60 8.93 -17.92 -0.89
CA THR A 60 8.56 -16.56 -0.50
C THR A 60 8.75 -16.45 1.01
N PRO A 61 9.75 -15.70 1.49
CA PRO A 61 9.93 -15.47 2.91
C PRO A 61 8.71 -14.72 3.47
N PRO A 62 8.38 -14.90 4.75
CA PRO A 62 7.40 -14.04 5.40
C PRO A 62 7.90 -12.60 5.34
N TYR A 63 7.04 -11.68 4.92
CA TYR A 63 7.32 -10.25 4.92
C TYR A 63 6.15 -9.50 5.54
N ASP A 64 6.46 -8.43 6.26
CA ASP A 64 5.45 -7.59 6.89
C ASP A 64 4.84 -6.66 5.82
N ARG A 65 3.58 -6.90 5.45
CA ARG A 65 2.89 -6.12 4.40
C ARG A 65 2.73 -4.64 4.75
N ARG A 66 2.86 -4.25 6.02
CA ARG A 66 2.79 -2.84 6.43
C ARG A 66 4.04 -2.08 6.00
N THR A 67 5.22 -2.69 6.19
CA THR A 67 6.51 -2.03 5.96
C THR A 67 7.31 -2.57 4.78
N GLN A 68 6.90 -3.70 4.20
CA GLN A 68 7.62 -4.39 3.13
C GLN A 68 6.69 -4.74 1.98
N ARG A 69 7.25 -4.79 0.79
CA ARG A 69 6.59 -5.23 -0.45
C ARG A 69 7.36 -6.41 -1.05
N PRO A 70 6.72 -7.21 -1.92
CA PRO A 70 7.44 -8.20 -2.71
C PRO A 70 8.58 -7.52 -3.47
N GLY A 71 9.79 -8.02 -3.26
CA GLY A 71 11.01 -7.55 -3.89
C GLY A 71 11.31 -8.26 -5.19
N GLY A 72 12.59 -8.29 -5.55
CA GLY A 72 13.07 -8.96 -6.75
C GLY A 72 12.87 -10.47 -6.71
N LEU A 73 12.83 -11.09 -7.89
CA LEU A 73 12.88 -12.54 -8.04
C LEU A 73 14.31 -12.95 -8.38
N SER A 74 14.87 -13.89 -7.64
CA SER A 74 16.09 -14.59 -8.01
C SER A 74 15.75 -16.01 -8.44
N ILE A 75 16.38 -16.46 -9.52
CA ILE A 75 16.19 -17.79 -10.08
C ILE A 75 17.52 -18.53 -9.99
N GLN A 76 17.54 -19.68 -9.32
CA GLN A 76 18.68 -20.57 -9.23
C GLN A 76 18.33 -21.92 -9.85
N ILE A 77 19.17 -22.40 -10.77
CA ILE A 77 18.97 -23.70 -11.43
C ILE A 77 20.08 -24.64 -10.96
N SER A 78 19.70 -25.79 -10.41
CA SER A 78 20.61 -26.84 -9.95
C SER A 78 20.13 -28.20 -10.47
N GLY A 79 20.82 -28.71 -11.50
CA GLY A 79 20.40 -29.91 -12.23
C GLY A 79 19.02 -29.72 -12.89
N GLU A 80 18.06 -30.57 -12.55
CA GLU A 80 16.68 -30.53 -13.05
C GLU A 80 15.74 -29.70 -12.15
N ILE A 81 16.28 -29.00 -11.14
CA ILE A 81 15.50 -28.19 -10.20
C ILE A 81 15.72 -26.71 -10.49
N CYS A 82 14.60 -25.98 -10.63
CA CYS A 82 14.56 -24.52 -10.68
C CYS A 82 13.99 -23.99 -9.37
N GLU A 83 14.75 -23.17 -8.65
CA GLU A 83 14.33 -22.50 -7.44
C GLU A 83 14.12 -21.01 -7.73
N ILE A 84 12.90 -20.54 -7.45
CA ILE A 84 12.53 -19.13 -7.56
C ILE A 84 12.38 -18.59 -6.14
N THR A 85 13.24 -17.66 -5.77
CA THR A 85 13.18 -16.97 -4.48
C THR A 85 12.71 -15.54 -4.69
N GLN A 86 11.63 -15.16 -4.00
CA GLN A 86 11.18 -13.77 -3.94
C GLN A 86 11.81 -13.09 -2.74
N THR A 87 12.52 -11.99 -2.92
CA THR A 87 13.01 -11.20 -1.79
C THR A 87 11.90 -10.31 -1.23
N ALA A 88 12.07 -9.80 -0.01
CA ALA A 88 11.27 -8.69 0.49
C ALA A 88 12.06 -7.40 0.27
N ALA A 89 11.38 -6.34 -0.15
CA ALA A 89 11.95 -5.01 -0.23
C ALA A 89 11.22 -4.10 0.76
N ASP A 90 11.96 -3.28 1.50
CA ASP A 90 11.35 -2.27 2.35
C ASP A 90 10.59 -1.26 1.49
N ARG A 91 9.42 -0.85 1.97
CA ARG A 91 8.65 0.22 1.35
C ARG A 91 9.32 1.56 1.67
N PRO A 92 9.27 2.53 0.75
CA PRO A 92 9.73 3.87 1.07
C PRO A 92 8.91 4.44 2.23
N VAL A 93 9.60 5.09 3.18
CA VAL A 93 8.99 5.63 4.41
C VAL A 93 7.77 6.52 4.11
N GLU A 94 7.87 7.33 3.06
CA GLU A 94 6.79 8.23 2.63
C GLU A 94 5.53 7.49 2.19
N GLU A 95 5.66 6.31 1.58
CA GLU A 95 4.51 5.48 1.18
C GLU A 95 3.82 4.88 2.41
N ILE A 96 4.60 4.41 3.39
CA ILE A 96 4.07 3.90 4.67
C ILE A 96 3.33 5.02 5.41
N ARG A 97 3.93 6.21 5.51
CA ARG A 97 3.30 7.39 6.13
C ARG A 97 1.99 7.75 5.45
N ALA A 98 1.98 7.84 4.12
CA ALA A 98 0.80 8.19 3.36
C ALA A 98 -0.37 7.21 3.59
N GLU A 99 -0.08 5.91 3.64
CA GLU A 99 -1.10 4.89 3.93
C GLU A 99 -1.63 4.96 5.36
N LEU A 100 -0.76 5.14 6.35
CA LEU A 100 -1.18 5.30 7.74
C LEU A 100 -2.03 6.56 7.91
N THR A 101 -1.60 7.71 7.39
CA THR A 101 -2.38 8.96 7.39
C THR A 101 -3.74 8.77 6.71
N LYS A 102 -3.79 8.09 5.56
CA LYS A 102 -5.06 7.77 4.89
C LYS A 102 -5.97 6.92 5.78
N THR A 103 -5.41 5.96 6.49
CA THR A 103 -6.15 5.06 7.39
C THR A 103 -6.70 5.82 8.60
N VAL A 104 -5.90 6.69 9.22
CA VAL A 104 -6.34 7.57 10.33
C VAL A 104 -7.54 8.41 9.89
N LYS A 105 -7.46 9.05 8.73
CA LYS A 105 -8.56 9.87 8.19
C LYS A 105 -9.82 9.05 7.93
N ALA A 106 -9.67 7.84 7.41
CA ALA A 106 -10.81 6.95 7.18
C ALA A 106 -11.50 6.55 8.49
N ILE A 107 -10.72 6.25 9.55
CA ILE A 107 -11.26 5.92 10.88
C ILE A 107 -11.96 7.14 11.49
N ALA A 108 -11.33 8.32 11.45
CA ALA A 108 -11.93 9.56 11.93
C ALA A 108 -13.25 9.85 11.21
N GLN A 109 -13.27 9.73 9.88
CA GLN A 109 -14.47 9.90 9.07
C GLN A 109 -15.57 8.90 9.46
N ALA A 110 -15.24 7.61 9.63
CA ALA A 110 -16.21 6.60 10.03
C ALA A 110 -16.84 6.92 11.40
N LYS A 111 -16.02 7.32 12.38
CA LYS A 111 -16.49 7.74 13.71
C LYS A 111 -17.38 8.99 13.65
N ILE A 112 -17.00 10.00 12.86
CA ILE A 112 -17.80 11.22 12.68
C ILE A 112 -19.14 10.91 11.99
N LEU A 113 -19.14 10.07 10.95
CA LEU A 113 -20.36 9.68 10.24
C LEU A 113 -21.33 8.88 11.11
N ALA A 114 -20.82 8.15 12.11
CA ALA A 114 -21.65 7.49 13.12
C ALA A 114 -22.35 8.48 14.07
N ILE A 115 -21.80 9.68 14.26
CA ILE A 115 -22.42 10.75 15.06
C ILE A 115 -23.38 11.57 14.21
N ILE A 116 -22.92 12.02 13.04
CA ILE A 116 -23.67 12.92 12.17
C ILE A 116 -23.38 12.61 10.69
N PRO A 117 -24.40 12.25 9.88
CA PRO A 117 -24.20 12.00 8.46
C PRO A 117 -23.83 13.28 7.69
N ILE A 118 -23.15 13.13 6.56
CA ILE A 118 -22.53 14.23 5.82
C ILE A 118 -23.51 15.36 5.45
N TRP A 119 -24.73 15.03 5.02
CA TRP A 119 -25.75 16.02 4.64
C TRP A 119 -26.18 16.88 5.84
N LYS A 120 -26.23 16.29 7.05
CA LYS A 120 -26.53 17.05 8.28
C LYS A 120 -25.36 17.95 8.65
N GLN A 121 -24.11 17.53 8.43
CA GLN A 121 -22.93 18.37 8.71
C GLN A 121 -22.92 19.63 7.84
N ILE A 122 -23.26 19.49 6.56
CA ILE A 122 -23.35 20.62 5.62
C ILE A 122 -24.46 21.58 6.07
N ASN A 123 -25.64 21.04 6.39
CA ASN A 123 -26.76 21.86 6.85
C ASN A 123 -26.46 22.56 8.18
N LEU A 124 -25.83 21.86 9.13
CA LEU A 124 -25.42 22.43 10.42
C LEU A 124 -24.45 23.60 10.23
N THR A 125 -23.43 23.42 9.39
CA THR A 125 -22.45 24.47 9.08
C THR A 125 -23.12 25.67 8.41
N ALA A 126 -23.99 25.43 7.42
CA ALA A 126 -24.70 26.51 6.73
C ALA A 126 -25.62 27.28 7.69
N ARG A 127 -26.32 26.57 8.57
CA ARG A 127 -27.22 27.19 9.55
C ARG A 127 -26.48 27.96 10.63
N ALA A 128 -25.38 27.40 11.16
CA ALA A 128 -24.49 28.11 12.08
C ALA A 128 -23.96 29.42 11.46
N ALA A 129 -23.56 29.40 10.19
CA ALA A 129 -23.13 30.61 9.48
C ALA A 129 -24.26 31.66 9.38
N GLN A 130 -25.49 31.24 9.04
CA GLN A 130 -26.65 32.13 8.99
C GLN A 130 -26.94 32.79 10.35
N LEU A 131 -26.96 31.99 11.42
CA LEU A 131 -27.20 32.47 12.78
C LEU A 131 -26.09 33.44 13.23
N ALA A 132 -24.83 33.12 12.95
CA ALA A 132 -23.69 33.98 13.26
C ALA A 132 -23.77 35.34 12.54
N MET A 133 -24.24 35.37 11.28
CA MET A 133 -24.42 36.63 10.53
C MET A 133 -25.59 37.48 11.05
N LYS A 134 -26.60 36.85 11.65
CA LYS A 134 -27.77 37.56 12.21
C LYS A 134 -27.42 38.37 13.47
N GLY A 135 -26.47 37.89 14.26
CA GLY A 135 -26.03 38.53 15.50
C GLY A 135 -26.98 38.30 16.68
N SER A 136 -28.16 38.94 16.68
CA SER A 136 -29.16 38.75 17.75
C SER A 136 -30.07 37.56 17.43
N LEU A 137 -30.00 36.52 18.27
CA LEU A 137 -30.78 35.30 18.14
C LEU A 137 -32.05 35.35 18.98
N SER A 138 -33.16 34.84 18.45
CA SER A 138 -34.34 34.55 19.26
C SER A 138 -34.06 33.37 20.21
N PRO A 139 -34.88 33.16 21.26
CA PRO A 139 -34.72 31.99 22.13
C PRO A 139 -34.73 30.65 21.39
N GLU A 140 -35.54 30.52 20.33
CA GLU A 140 -35.61 29.31 19.50
C GLU A 140 -34.34 29.12 18.66
N GLU A 141 -33.79 30.21 18.11
CA GLU A 141 -32.54 30.18 17.36
C GLU A 141 -31.34 29.90 18.24
N GLN A 142 -31.34 30.41 19.48
CA GLN A 142 -30.33 30.07 20.47
C GLN A 142 -30.38 28.58 20.82
N ALA A 143 -31.58 28.02 21.02
CA ALA A 143 -31.74 26.59 21.24
C ALA A 143 -31.24 25.74 20.05
N GLU A 144 -31.46 26.20 18.82
CA GLU A 144 -30.92 25.56 17.61
C GLU A 144 -29.38 25.64 17.56
N TRP A 145 -28.80 26.79 17.89
CA TRP A 145 -27.36 26.98 18.01
C TRP A 145 -26.76 26.02 19.03
N ASP A 146 -27.31 25.99 20.25
CA ASP A 146 -26.83 25.17 21.35
C ASP A 146 -26.90 23.67 21.00
N ALA A 147 -27.97 23.24 20.31
CA ALA A 147 -28.09 21.87 19.81
C ALA A 147 -27.02 21.53 18.77
N GLY A 148 -26.68 22.47 17.88
CA GLY A 148 -25.61 22.30 16.92
C GLY A 148 -24.23 22.24 17.57
N GLU A 149 -23.98 23.13 18.52
CA GLU A 149 -22.75 23.15 19.31
C GLU A 149 -22.57 21.83 20.09
N ALA A 150 -23.64 21.30 20.68
CA ALA A 150 -23.59 20.00 21.36
C ALA A 150 -23.17 18.85 20.44
N ILE A 151 -23.61 18.84 19.17
CA ILE A 151 -23.15 17.86 18.18
C ILE A 151 -21.68 18.09 17.84
N TRP A 152 -21.28 19.35 17.62
CA TRP A 152 -19.91 19.69 17.28
C TRP A 152 -18.93 19.34 18.39
N ASN A 153 -19.30 19.54 19.65
CA ASN A 153 -18.51 19.17 20.83
C ASN A 153 -18.22 17.67 20.90
N ARG A 154 -19.02 16.82 20.26
CA ARG A 154 -18.75 15.38 20.12
C ARG A 154 -17.82 15.06 18.95
N VAL A 155 -17.87 15.85 17.88
CA VAL A 155 -17.05 15.68 16.67
C VAL A 155 -15.63 16.25 16.84
N ALA A 156 -15.51 17.40 17.50
CA ALA A 156 -14.24 18.11 17.65
C ALA A 156 -13.12 17.27 18.30
N PRO A 157 -13.37 16.48 19.37
CA PRO A 157 -12.34 15.61 19.94
C PRO A 157 -11.84 14.54 18.97
N ILE A 158 -12.71 14.00 18.10
CA ILE A 158 -12.29 13.01 17.08
C ILE A 158 -11.34 13.67 16.07
N ARG A 159 -11.65 14.90 15.63
CA ARG A 159 -10.77 15.64 14.71
C ARG A 159 -9.42 15.94 15.36
N ALA A 160 -9.44 16.41 16.60
CA ALA A 160 -8.22 16.67 17.35
C ALA A 160 -7.37 15.40 17.54
N ALA A 161 -8.00 14.27 17.86
CA ALA A 161 -7.30 12.98 17.96
C ALA A 161 -6.68 12.56 16.62
N SER A 162 -7.42 12.72 15.50
CA SER A 162 -6.89 12.47 14.15
C SER A 162 -5.65 13.32 13.87
N ASP A 163 -5.72 14.62 14.13
CA ASP A 163 -4.61 15.56 13.87
C ASP A 163 -3.37 15.19 14.71
N LEU A 164 -3.55 14.79 15.98
CA LEU A 164 -2.47 14.33 16.84
C LEU A 164 -1.82 13.04 16.34
N ILE A 165 -2.63 12.05 15.94
CA ILE A 165 -2.12 10.78 15.39
C ILE A 165 -1.37 11.02 14.08
N GLU A 166 -1.88 11.89 13.20
CA GLU A 166 -1.21 12.27 11.95
C GLU A 166 0.15 12.93 12.20
N ALA A 167 0.23 13.84 13.18
CA ALA A 167 1.47 14.49 13.56
C ALA A 167 2.52 13.49 14.08
N GLU A 168 2.10 12.50 14.86
CA GLU A 168 3.00 11.44 15.32
C GLU A 168 3.47 10.52 14.20
N ILE A 169 2.59 10.14 13.27
CA ILE A 169 2.99 9.37 12.07
C ILE A 169 4.04 10.13 11.25
N ALA A 170 3.87 11.44 11.11
CA ALA A 170 4.84 12.28 10.41
C ALA A 170 6.22 12.30 11.11
N ALA A 171 6.24 12.28 12.45
CA ALA A 171 7.45 12.28 13.25
C ALA A 171 8.09 10.87 13.43
N ALA A 172 7.32 9.80 13.26
CA ALA A 172 7.75 8.44 13.53
C ALA A 172 8.83 7.92 12.55
N ASN A 173 9.62 6.96 13.02
CA ASN A 173 10.52 6.12 12.23
C ASN A 173 9.87 4.76 11.85
N ILE A 174 10.48 3.99 10.95
CA ILE A 174 9.91 2.72 10.45
C ILE A 174 9.61 1.72 11.59
N PRO A 175 10.52 1.47 12.55
CA PRO A 175 10.21 0.59 13.69
C PRO A 175 8.96 1.02 14.45
N GLN A 176 8.83 2.30 14.78
CA GLN A 176 7.67 2.84 15.50
C GLN A 176 6.36 2.67 14.72
N MET A 177 6.40 2.80 13.39
CA MET A 177 5.20 2.64 12.54
C MET A 177 4.62 1.23 12.55
N ARG A 178 5.41 0.20 12.85
CA ARG A 178 4.95 -1.21 12.87
C ARG A 178 3.96 -1.49 13.99
N ASP A 179 4.17 -0.84 15.13
CA ASP A 179 3.43 -1.10 16.36
C ASP A 179 2.16 -0.24 16.47
N ILE A 180 1.94 0.68 15.53
CA ILE A 180 0.74 1.53 15.52
C ILE A 180 -0.49 0.68 15.16
N VAL A 181 -1.41 0.56 16.11
CA VAL A 181 -2.74 -0.02 15.92
C VAL A 181 -3.76 1.12 15.97
N LEU A 182 -4.21 1.57 14.81
CA LEU A 182 -4.98 2.80 14.67
C LEU A 182 -6.42 2.66 15.19
N GLU A 183 -7.03 1.49 15.03
CA GLU A 183 -8.43 1.26 15.37
C GLU A 183 -8.69 1.28 16.89
N SER A 184 -7.70 0.84 17.67
CA SER A 184 -7.75 0.77 19.13
C SER A 184 -6.85 1.83 19.79
N ASP A 185 -6.50 2.89 19.07
CA ASP A 185 -5.69 3.96 19.64
C ASP A 185 -6.44 4.63 20.79
N HIS A 186 -5.82 4.67 21.97
CA HIS A 186 -6.38 5.21 23.21
C HIS A 186 -6.73 6.70 23.13
N ARG A 187 -6.20 7.43 22.14
CA ARG A 187 -6.50 8.84 21.91
C ARG A 187 -7.85 9.07 21.26
N TRP A 188 -8.42 8.06 20.61
CA TRP A 188 -9.79 8.17 20.13
C TRP A 188 -10.74 8.33 21.31
N PRO A 189 -11.67 9.31 21.27
CA PRO A 189 -12.72 9.38 22.28
C PRO A 189 -13.54 8.08 22.24
N GLN A 190 -13.86 7.57 23.42
CA GLN A 190 -14.70 6.39 23.64
C GLN A 190 -16.18 6.73 23.39
#